data_AF-A0A7S2AHU8-F1
#
_entry.id   AF-A0A7S2AHU8-F1
#
_cell.length_a   1.000
_cell.length_b   1.000
_cell.length_c   1.000
_cell.angle_alpha   90.00
_cell.angle_beta   90.00
_cell.angle_gamma   90.00
#
_symmetry.space_group_name_H-M   'P 1'
#
loop_
_entity.id
_entity.type
_entity.pdbx_description
1 polymer ?
#
loop_
_entity_poly.entity_id
_entity_poly.type
_entity_poly.pdbx_seq_one_letter_code
_entity_poly.pdbx_strand_id
1 'polypeptide(L)'
;DDDDDNDGMGNFEKWIMHDRSSMEDTIDGRPKSKSFSDNKGRYRLVPIDNGYAFPASLADLTFEWAWWPQANEPFSKEDLEYIAALDAEVDLALLSRHGLPLRPACAHVVRTCTTCLKVCAAHGMTPADIAGVMQREFGGRSPLEKLSKRALQVSASEMSEGSSDHAAYVSALTNLLEEYCAEMHA
;
A
#
# COMPACT_ATOMS: atom_id res chain seq x y z
N ASP A 1 7.88 -54.47 26.63
CA ASP A 1 7.38 -53.31 27.40
C ASP A 1 7.85 -52.06 26.67
N ASP A 2 7.60 -51.96 25.36
CA ASP A 2 6.31 -51.71 24.68
C ASP A 2 5.91 -50.23 24.83
N ASP A 3 6.11 -49.54 23.71
CA ASP A 3 5.21 -48.57 23.04
C ASP A 3 4.53 -47.47 23.87
N ASP A 4 4.81 -46.20 23.50
CA ASP A 4 3.79 -45.39 22.80
C ASP A 4 4.38 -44.03 22.32
N ASP A 5 4.59 -43.99 21.01
CA ASP A 5 4.12 -43.02 20.01
C ASP A 5 4.31 -41.49 20.06
N ASN A 6 4.52 -41.01 18.82
CA ASN A 6 4.12 -39.73 18.21
C ASN A 6 5.11 -38.56 18.39
N ASP A 7 5.51 -37.75 17.39
CA ASP A 7 5.42 -37.65 15.93
C ASP A 7 6.02 -36.26 15.59
N GLY A 8 6.62 -36.07 14.40
CA GLY A 8 6.82 -34.69 13.91
C GLY A 8 8.12 -34.31 13.20
N MET A 9 8.99 -35.23 12.79
CA MET A 9 10.04 -34.90 11.81
C MET A 9 9.81 -35.63 10.49
N GLY A 10 8.71 -35.23 9.85
CA GLY A 10 8.46 -35.50 8.44
C GLY A 10 9.36 -34.65 7.55
N ASN A 11 10.53 -35.20 7.22
CA ASN A 11 10.82 -35.51 5.83
C ASN A 11 11.14 -34.34 4.86
N PHE A 12 12.31 -33.72 5.05
CA PHE A 12 12.91 -32.80 4.08
C PHE A 12 13.58 -33.54 2.89
N GLU A 13 13.99 -34.79 3.09
CA GLU A 13 14.77 -35.55 2.08
C GLU A 13 13.92 -36.24 1.00
N LYS A 14 12.63 -36.55 1.24
CA LYS A 14 11.76 -37.16 0.21
C LYS A 14 11.28 -36.18 -0.86
N TRP A 15 11.45 -34.87 -0.65
CA TRP A 15 11.14 -33.86 -1.67
C TRP A 15 12.23 -33.75 -2.76
N ILE A 16 13.48 -34.11 -2.45
CA ILE A 16 14.60 -33.99 -3.40
C ILE A 16 14.70 -35.21 -4.34
N MET A 17 14.14 -36.36 -3.94
CA MET A 17 14.25 -37.62 -4.70
C MET A 17 13.09 -37.87 -5.68
N HIS A 18 12.01 -37.08 -5.65
CA HIS A 18 10.83 -37.31 -6.50
C HIS A 18 10.91 -36.70 -7.91
N ASP A 19 12.03 -36.03 -8.25
CA ASP A 19 12.24 -35.40 -9.56
C ASP A 19 13.12 -36.24 -10.52
N ARG A 20 13.18 -37.56 -10.30
CA ARG A 20 14.10 -38.45 -11.04
C ARG A 20 13.48 -39.73 -11.61
N SER A 21 12.19 -39.72 -11.91
CA SER A 21 11.54 -40.78 -12.68
C SER A 21 10.29 -40.22 -13.35
N SER A 22 10.03 -40.34 -14.63
CA SER A 22 10.76 -40.94 -15.73
C SER A 22 9.96 -40.57 -16.99
N MET A 23 10.70 -40.28 -18.05
CA MET A 23 10.39 -40.50 -19.45
C MET A 23 8.95 -40.90 -19.80
N GLU A 24 8.22 -40.00 -20.45
CA GLU A 24 7.17 -40.35 -21.43
C GLU A 24 6.81 -39.11 -22.27
N ASP A 25 7.78 -38.51 -22.97
CA ASP A 25 7.47 -37.36 -23.84
C ASP A 25 8.47 -37.11 -24.99
N THR A 26 8.84 -38.17 -25.70
CA THR A 26 9.71 -38.08 -26.89
C THR A 26 9.07 -38.77 -28.09
N ILE A 27 9.02 -38.07 -29.22
CA ILE A 27 8.84 -38.67 -30.55
C ILE A 27 10.18 -38.44 -31.26
N ASP A 28 10.79 -39.51 -31.78
CA ASP A 28 12.07 -39.53 -32.51
C ASP A 28 13.28 -38.89 -31.78
N GLY A 29 13.31 -38.96 -30.45
CA GLY A 29 14.48 -38.54 -29.66
C GLY A 29 14.71 -37.03 -29.61
N ARG A 30 13.79 -36.21 -30.12
CA ARG A 30 13.81 -34.75 -29.94
C ARG A 30 12.83 -34.37 -28.82
N PRO A 31 13.23 -33.53 -27.85
CA PRO A 31 12.29 -32.99 -26.88
C PRO A 31 11.19 -32.24 -27.63
N LYS A 32 9.91 -32.57 -27.38
CA LYS A 32 8.80 -31.72 -27.82
C LYS A 32 9.10 -30.33 -27.26
N SER A 33 9.12 -29.29 -28.10
CA SER A 33 8.99 -27.94 -27.57
C SER A 33 7.67 -27.94 -26.82
N LYS A 34 7.72 -27.85 -25.48
CA LYS A 34 6.54 -27.44 -24.73
C LYS A 34 6.12 -26.13 -25.38
N SER A 35 4.98 -26.13 -26.07
CA SER A 35 4.29 -24.86 -26.23
C SER A 35 4.20 -24.30 -24.81
N PHE A 36 4.57 -23.04 -24.64
CA PHE A 36 4.31 -22.33 -23.40
C PHE A 36 2.78 -22.21 -23.30
N SER A 37 2.11 -23.30 -22.96
CA SER A 37 0.76 -23.27 -22.43
C SER A 37 0.86 -22.37 -21.21
N ASP A 38 0.08 -21.29 -21.27
CA ASP A 38 -0.03 -20.18 -20.34
C ASP A 38 -0.15 -20.65 -18.87
N ASN A 39 0.96 -21.07 -18.29
CA ASN A 39 1.07 -21.24 -16.86
C ASN A 39 1.23 -19.83 -16.34
N LYS A 40 0.11 -19.15 -16.05
CA LYS A 40 0.06 -17.86 -15.36
C LYS A 40 0.85 -17.98 -14.07
N GLY A 41 2.15 -17.75 -14.19
CA GLY A 41 3.13 -17.89 -13.12
C GLY A 41 2.71 -16.96 -12.01
N ARG A 42 2.43 -17.54 -10.84
CA ARG A 42 2.04 -16.81 -9.64
C ARG A 42 3.25 -16.05 -9.10
N TYR A 43 3.54 -14.90 -9.69
CA TYR A 43 4.52 -13.97 -9.13
C TYR A 43 3.93 -13.32 -7.88
N ARG A 44 4.75 -13.19 -6.83
CA ARG A 44 4.39 -12.52 -5.57
C ARG A 44 5.41 -11.43 -5.31
N LEU A 45 4.93 -10.21 -5.12
CA LEU A 45 5.77 -9.10 -4.68
C LEU A 45 5.96 -9.18 -3.16
N VAL A 46 7.19 -8.97 -2.71
CA VAL A 46 7.55 -8.87 -1.29
C VAL A 46 8.21 -7.51 -1.09
N PRO A 47 7.55 -6.56 -0.41
CA PRO A 47 8.18 -5.28 -0.10
C PRO A 47 9.33 -5.52 0.88
N ILE A 48 10.48 -4.94 0.58
CA ILE A 48 11.69 -4.97 1.41
C ILE A 48 12.14 -3.52 1.66
N ASP A 49 13.02 -3.33 2.65
CA ASP A 49 13.67 -2.05 2.92
C ASP A 49 12.70 -0.89 3.24
N ASN A 50 11.79 -1.12 4.19
CA ASN A 50 10.82 -0.13 4.65
C ASN A 50 11.36 0.79 5.77
N GLY A 51 12.68 0.90 5.93
CA GLY A 51 13.32 1.68 7.01
C GLY A 51 13.03 3.18 6.96
N TYR A 52 12.67 3.71 5.79
CA TYR A 52 12.34 5.12 5.56
C TYR A 52 10.84 5.39 5.37
N ALA A 53 9.97 4.44 5.70
CA ALA A 53 8.52 4.53 5.41
C ALA A 53 7.75 5.62 6.20
N PHE A 54 8.32 6.19 7.26
CA PHE A 54 7.65 7.16 8.15
C PHE A 54 8.36 8.52 8.20
N PRO A 55 8.34 9.30 7.09
CA PRO A 55 8.97 10.61 7.07
C PRO A 55 8.25 11.60 8.00
N ALA A 56 8.95 12.67 8.38
CA ALA A 56 8.39 13.73 9.24
C ALA A 56 7.72 14.85 8.42
N SER A 57 7.85 14.83 7.10
CA SER A 57 7.36 15.86 6.19
C SER A 57 6.76 15.23 4.93
N LEU A 58 5.67 15.81 4.45
CA LEU A 58 5.09 15.49 3.13
C LEU A 58 6.06 15.82 1.98
N ALA A 59 7.02 16.71 2.22
CA ALA A 59 8.07 17.06 1.26
C ALA A 59 8.97 15.88 0.88
N ASP A 60 9.06 14.88 1.76
CA ASP A 60 9.96 13.74 1.62
C ASP A 60 9.29 12.53 0.94
N LEU A 61 8.03 12.68 0.51
CA LEU A 61 7.31 11.62 -0.19
C LEU A 61 7.80 11.52 -1.64
N THR A 62 8.30 10.34 -2.00
CA THR A 62 8.71 9.99 -3.36
C THR A 62 8.27 8.58 -3.71
N PHE A 63 7.75 8.39 -4.92
CA PHE A 63 7.23 7.09 -5.36
C PHE A 63 7.85 6.70 -6.70
N GLU A 64 8.93 5.91 -6.64
CA GLU A 64 9.67 5.48 -7.84
C GLU A 64 8.82 4.64 -8.82
N TRP A 65 7.80 3.97 -8.31
CA TRP A 65 6.90 3.18 -9.14
C TRP A 65 5.84 4.03 -9.85
N ALA A 66 5.69 5.32 -9.51
CA ALA A 66 4.63 6.17 -10.06
C ALA A 66 4.73 6.36 -11.58
N TRP A 67 5.92 6.22 -12.15
CA TRP A 67 6.16 6.30 -13.59
C TRP A 67 6.20 4.94 -14.29
N TRP A 68 5.97 3.84 -13.57
CA TRP A 68 5.87 2.53 -14.19
C TRP A 68 4.52 2.41 -14.91
N PRO A 69 4.45 1.75 -16.08
CA PRO A 69 3.18 1.56 -16.80
C PRO A 69 2.07 0.98 -15.91
N GLN A 70 2.42 0.05 -15.03
CA GLN A 70 1.50 -0.62 -14.10
C GLN A 70 0.84 0.34 -13.11
N ALA A 71 1.45 1.47 -12.77
CA ALA A 71 0.86 2.45 -11.87
C ALA A 71 -0.28 3.26 -12.51
N ASN A 72 -0.43 3.18 -13.84
CA ASN A 72 -1.55 3.80 -14.56
C ASN A 72 -2.75 2.85 -14.67
N GLU A 73 -2.65 1.61 -14.19
CA GLU A 73 -3.79 0.70 -14.15
C GLU A 73 -4.71 1.07 -12.98
N PRO A 74 -6.04 1.03 -13.16
CA PRO A 74 -6.98 1.29 -12.09
C PRO A 74 -6.90 0.20 -11.02
N PHE A 75 -7.22 0.57 -9.77
CA PHE A 75 -7.34 -0.39 -8.69
C PHE A 75 -8.42 -1.44 -8.98
N SER A 76 -8.17 -2.68 -8.54
CA SER A 76 -9.21 -3.70 -8.56
C SER A 76 -10.29 -3.41 -7.51
N LYS A 77 -11.44 -4.07 -7.62
CA LYS A 77 -12.50 -3.95 -6.61
C LYS A 77 -12.01 -4.38 -5.21
N GLU A 78 -11.23 -5.45 -5.14
CA GLU A 78 -10.65 -5.94 -3.89
C GLU A 78 -9.69 -4.92 -3.27
N ASP A 79 -8.84 -4.29 -4.08
CA ASP A 79 -7.92 -3.25 -3.61
C ASP A 79 -8.67 -2.01 -3.12
N LEU A 80 -9.75 -1.60 -3.80
CA LEU A 80 -10.60 -0.49 -3.38
C LEU A 80 -11.29 -0.77 -2.05
N GLU A 81 -11.81 -1.99 -1.86
CA GLU A 81 -12.40 -2.43 -0.58
C GLU A 81 -11.35 -2.40 0.54
N TYR A 82 -10.14 -2.87 0.27
CA TYR A 82 -9.02 -2.82 1.21
C TYR A 82 -8.64 -1.37 1.57
N ILE A 83 -8.44 -0.51 0.56
CA ILE A 83 -8.10 0.90 0.75
C ILE A 83 -9.18 1.61 1.58
N ALA A 84 -10.46 1.38 1.28
CA ALA A 84 -11.57 1.98 2.02
C ALA A 84 -11.58 1.59 3.51
N ALA A 85 -11.11 0.38 3.85
CA ALA A 85 -11.03 -0.14 5.20
C ALA A 85 -9.82 0.36 6.02
N LEU A 86 -8.83 1.02 5.40
CA LEU A 86 -7.65 1.54 6.11
C LEU A 86 -8.05 2.57 7.18
N ASP A 87 -7.39 2.51 8.35
CA ASP A 87 -7.61 3.44 9.46
C ASP A 87 -6.26 3.83 10.09
N ALA A 88 -5.88 5.10 9.91
CA ALA A 88 -4.61 5.61 10.38
C ALA A 88 -4.45 5.53 11.91
N GLU A 89 -5.52 5.68 12.71
CA GLU A 89 -5.39 5.58 14.17
C GLU A 89 -5.20 4.14 14.61
N VAL A 90 -5.86 3.19 13.96
CA VAL A 90 -5.66 1.75 14.19
C VAL A 90 -4.21 1.36 13.86
N ASP A 91 -3.69 1.82 12.72
CA ASP A 91 -2.31 1.55 12.29
C ASP A 91 -1.30 2.19 13.25
N LEU A 92 -1.51 3.45 13.66
CA LEU A 92 -0.63 4.14 14.62
C LEU A 92 -0.64 3.44 16.00
N ALA A 93 -1.80 2.99 16.47
CA ALA A 93 -1.92 2.23 17.70
C ALA A 93 -1.23 0.86 17.60
N LEU A 94 -1.33 0.19 16.46
CA LEU A 94 -0.64 -1.07 16.19
C LEU A 94 0.89 -0.90 16.22
N LEU A 95 1.42 0.12 15.53
CA LEU A 95 2.86 0.44 15.54
C LEU A 95 3.36 0.71 16.96
N SER A 96 2.62 1.51 17.73
CA SER A 96 2.94 1.79 19.13
C SER A 96 2.96 0.52 19.99
N ARG A 97 1.96 -0.35 19.85
CA ARG A 97 1.87 -1.64 20.55
C ARG A 97 3.07 -2.55 20.27
N HIS A 98 3.63 -2.48 19.06
CA HIS A 98 4.80 -3.25 18.65
C HIS A 98 6.13 -2.53 18.89
N GLY A 99 6.15 -1.46 19.70
CA GLY A 99 7.37 -0.79 20.12
C GLY A 99 7.90 0.27 19.16
N LEU A 100 7.08 0.70 18.18
CA LEU A 100 7.41 1.77 17.25
C LEU A 100 6.42 2.95 17.38
N PRO A 101 6.37 3.65 18.52
CA PRO A 101 5.54 4.85 18.64
C PRO A 101 6.08 5.95 17.72
N LEU A 102 5.26 6.39 16.77
CA LEU A 102 5.66 7.45 15.84
C LEU A 102 5.61 8.83 16.50
N ARG A 103 6.58 9.68 16.13
CA ARG A 103 6.57 11.10 16.51
C ARG A 103 5.33 11.79 15.92
N PRO A 104 4.79 12.84 16.58
CA PRO A 104 3.59 13.54 16.10
C PRO A 104 3.64 13.97 14.62
N ALA A 105 4.78 14.48 14.14
CA ALA A 105 4.95 14.86 12.75
C ALA A 105 4.85 13.68 11.77
N CYS A 106 5.42 12.51 12.12
CA CYS A 106 5.30 11.29 11.33
C CYS A 106 3.86 10.75 11.34
N ALA A 107 3.21 10.78 12.50
CA ALA A 107 1.81 10.39 12.63
C ALA A 107 0.88 11.29 11.81
N HIS A 108 1.18 12.59 11.75
CA HIS A 108 0.50 13.54 10.86
C HIS A 108 0.62 13.11 9.40
N VAL A 109 1.82 12.80 8.92
CA VAL A 109 2.03 12.32 7.55
C VAL A 109 1.25 11.04 7.27
N VAL A 110 1.25 10.06 8.19
CA VAL A 110 0.47 8.82 8.03
C VAL A 110 -1.02 9.12 7.86
N ARG A 111 -1.60 9.98 8.70
CA ARG A 111 -3.00 10.41 8.57
C ARG A 111 -3.25 11.07 7.22
N THR A 112 -2.43 12.06 6.85
CA THR A 112 -2.58 12.79 5.60
C THR A 112 -2.52 11.86 4.38
N CYS A 113 -1.54 10.94 4.35
CA CYS A 113 -1.36 10.00 3.25
C CYS A 113 -2.53 9.00 3.16
N THR A 114 -2.98 8.47 4.31
CA THR A 114 -4.10 7.54 4.37
C THR A 114 -5.39 8.21 3.88
N THR A 115 -5.67 9.44 4.34
CA THR A 115 -6.84 10.20 3.88
C THR A 115 -6.77 10.49 2.38
N CYS A 116 -5.60 10.91 1.87
CA CYS A 116 -5.39 11.15 0.44
C CYS A 116 -5.65 9.89 -0.40
N LEU A 117 -5.05 8.76 -0.01
CA LEU A 117 -5.22 7.48 -0.70
C LEU A 117 -6.69 7.08 -0.74
N LYS A 118 -7.39 7.16 0.40
CA LYS A 118 -8.81 6.77 0.51
C LYS A 118 -9.72 7.61 -0.39
N VAL A 119 -9.59 8.93 -0.32
CA VAL A 119 -10.45 9.84 -1.10
C VAL A 119 -10.15 9.69 -2.59
N CYS A 120 -8.88 9.82 -3.00
CA CYS A 120 -8.52 9.76 -4.42
C CYS A 120 -8.86 8.40 -5.05
N ALA A 121 -8.64 7.28 -4.35
CA ALA A 121 -9.01 5.96 -4.85
C ALA A 121 -10.53 5.78 -5.00
N ALA A 122 -11.33 6.34 -4.08
CA ALA A 122 -12.80 6.34 -4.19
C ALA A 122 -13.30 7.14 -5.40
N HIS A 123 -12.54 8.14 -5.84
CA HIS A 123 -12.78 8.88 -7.08
C HIS A 123 -12.25 8.18 -8.34
N GLY A 124 -11.68 6.98 -8.22
CA GLY A 124 -11.19 6.20 -9.36
C GLY A 124 -9.83 6.65 -9.89
N MET A 125 -9.07 7.44 -9.13
CA MET A 125 -7.70 7.82 -9.48
C MET A 125 -6.78 6.59 -9.45
N THR A 126 -5.84 6.52 -10.39
CA THR A 126 -4.84 5.44 -10.47
C THR A 126 -3.72 5.64 -9.43
N PRO A 127 -2.92 4.62 -9.11
CA PRO A 127 -1.73 4.79 -8.27
C PRO A 127 -0.81 5.93 -8.73
N ALA A 128 -0.61 6.10 -10.04
CA ALA A 128 0.20 7.17 -10.62
C ALA A 128 -0.41 8.56 -10.36
N ASP A 129 -1.72 8.71 -10.54
CA ASP A 129 -2.42 9.97 -10.26
C ASP A 129 -2.31 10.34 -8.78
N ILE A 130 -2.53 9.37 -7.88
CA ILE A 130 -2.42 9.58 -6.43
C ILE A 130 -1.00 9.96 -6.05
N ALA A 131 0.01 9.29 -6.61
CA ALA A 131 1.40 9.67 -6.39
C ALA A 131 1.66 11.12 -6.83
N GLY A 132 1.10 11.57 -7.96
CA GLY A 132 1.16 12.97 -8.43
C GLY A 132 0.50 13.98 -7.48
N VAL A 133 -0.55 13.59 -6.76
CA VAL A 133 -1.15 14.43 -5.70
C VAL A 133 -0.22 14.53 -4.49
N MET A 134 0.44 13.43 -4.13
CA MET A 134 1.25 13.33 -2.90
C MET A 134 2.65 13.94 -3.04
N GLN A 135 3.35 13.63 -4.13
CA GLN A 135 4.76 13.98 -4.33
C GLN A 135 4.94 15.36 -4.97
N ARG A 136 6.09 15.98 -4.73
CA ARG A 136 6.43 17.28 -5.31
C ARG A 136 6.88 17.13 -6.76
N GLU A 137 6.41 18.02 -7.62
CA GLU A 137 6.99 18.23 -8.95
C GLU A 137 7.92 19.46 -8.95
N PHE A 138 9.12 19.29 -9.52
CA PHE A 138 10.08 20.34 -9.87
C PHE A 138 10.14 21.55 -8.91
N GLY A 139 10.58 21.33 -7.67
CA GLY A 139 10.88 22.39 -6.69
C GLY A 139 9.65 23.08 -6.06
N GLY A 140 8.44 22.70 -6.47
CA GLY A 140 7.18 23.18 -5.89
C GLY A 140 6.68 22.35 -4.71
N ARG A 141 5.64 22.84 -4.03
CA ARG A 141 4.85 22.04 -3.08
C ARG A 141 3.85 21.15 -3.84
N SER A 142 3.67 19.91 -3.38
CA SER A 142 2.66 19.01 -3.93
C SER A 142 1.24 19.55 -3.71
N PRO A 143 0.26 19.11 -4.50
CA PRO A 143 -1.15 19.36 -4.21
C PRO A 143 -1.52 19.00 -2.76
N LEU A 144 -1.10 17.82 -2.29
CA LEU A 144 -1.39 17.35 -0.93
C LEU A 144 -0.80 18.27 0.14
N GLU A 145 0.40 18.80 -0.04
CA GLU A 145 0.96 19.78 0.89
C GLU A 145 0.13 21.06 1.00
N LYS A 146 -0.38 21.55 -0.14
CA LYS A 146 -1.23 22.75 -0.17
C LYS A 146 -2.56 22.47 0.52
N LEU A 147 -3.18 21.32 0.24
CA LEU A 147 -4.44 20.89 0.86
C LEU A 147 -4.27 20.66 2.36
N SER A 148 -3.22 19.96 2.79
CA SER A 148 -2.89 19.75 4.20
C SER A 148 -2.70 21.08 4.94
N LYS A 149 -2.01 22.05 4.33
CA LYS A 149 -1.83 23.38 4.95
C LYS A 149 -3.18 24.10 5.13
N ARG A 150 -4.07 24.02 4.13
CA ARG A 150 -5.43 24.60 4.22
C ARG A 150 -6.26 23.89 5.29
N ALA A 151 -6.22 22.55 5.34
CA ALA A 151 -6.94 21.76 6.33
C ALA A 151 -6.55 22.15 7.77
N LEU A 152 -5.25 22.35 8.05
CA LEU A 152 -4.78 22.85 9.35
C LEU A 152 -5.33 24.24 9.71
N GLN A 153 -5.53 25.12 8.73
CA GLN A 153 -6.09 26.46 8.96
C GLN A 153 -7.59 26.40 9.26
N VAL A 154 -8.32 25.53 8.54
CA VAL A 154 -9.75 25.28 8.75
C VAL A 154 -9.97 24.66 10.13
N SER A 155 -9.26 23.57 10.45
CA SER A 155 -9.45 22.86 11.72
C SER A 155 -9.09 23.71 12.93
N ALA A 156 -8.09 24.59 12.83
CA ALA A 156 -7.74 25.53 13.90
C ALA A 156 -8.83 26.60 14.15
N SER A 157 -9.60 26.96 13.12
CA SER A 157 -10.66 27.98 13.21
C SER A 157 -11.97 27.41 13.77
N GLU A 158 -12.16 26.08 13.68
CA GLU A 158 -13.39 25.37 14.06
C GLU A 158 -13.30 24.68 15.43
N MET A 159 -12.23 24.90 16.20
CA MET A 159 -12.02 24.20 17.47
C MET A 159 -13.15 24.47 18.49
N SER A 160 -13.95 23.43 18.71
CA SER A 160 -14.99 23.28 19.72
C SER A 160 -14.53 22.30 20.81
N GLU A 161 -15.01 22.46 22.04
CA GLU A 161 -14.69 21.59 23.17
C GLU A 161 -15.17 20.15 22.92
N GLY A 162 -14.26 19.25 22.52
CA GLY A 162 -14.52 17.79 22.51
C GLY A 162 -13.97 16.98 21.33
N SER A 163 -13.52 17.61 20.23
CA SER A 163 -12.91 16.90 19.10
C SER A 163 -11.39 16.76 19.28
N SER A 164 -10.80 15.62 18.91
CA SER A 164 -9.35 15.52 18.84
C SER A 164 -8.83 16.40 17.70
N ASP A 165 -7.73 17.12 17.94
CA ASP A 165 -7.11 18.04 16.96
C ASP A 165 -6.92 17.38 15.57
N HIS A 166 -6.54 16.10 15.57
CA HIS A 166 -6.36 15.33 14.33
C HIS A 166 -7.68 14.93 13.65
N ALA A 167 -8.78 14.70 14.37
CA ALA A 167 -10.06 14.34 13.76
C ALA A 167 -10.66 15.52 12.99
N ALA A 168 -10.60 16.72 13.56
CA ALA A 168 -11.00 17.95 12.87
C ALA A 168 -10.14 18.19 11.61
N TYR A 169 -8.81 18.01 11.73
CA TYR A 169 -7.89 18.09 10.59
C TYR A 169 -8.24 17.08 9.49
N VAL A 170 -8.46 15.81 9.83
CA VAL A 170 -8.80 14.76 8.86
C VAL A 170 -10.11 15.08 8.17
N SER A 171 -11.14 15.53 8.91
CA SER A 171 -12.42 15.94 8.31
C SER A 171 -12.25 17.10 7.32
N ALA A 172 -11.48 18.13 7.69
CA ALA A 172 -11.21 19.26 6.82
C ALA A 172 -10.41 18.84 5.57
N LEU A 173 -9.42 17.97 5.73
CA LEU A 173 -8.62 17.44 4.63
C LEU A 173 -9.48 16.60 3.67
N THR A 174 -10.35 15.73 4.19
CA THR A 174 -11.27 14.93 3.38
C THR A 174 -12.11 15.83 2.48
N ASN A 175 -12.78 16.85 3.03
CA ASN A 175 -13.61 17.76 2.25
C ASN A 175 -12.81 18.47 1.13
N LEU A 176 -11.60 18.93 1.45
CA LEU A 176 -10.72 19.59 0.48
C LEU A 176 -10.22 18.65 -0.62
N LEU A 177 -10.00 17.37 -0.31
CA LEU A 177 -9.63 16.36 -1.30
C LEU A 177 -10.83 15.97 -2.17
N GLU A 178 -12.03 15.88 -1.61
CA GLU A 178 -13.27 15.63 -2.36
C GLU A 178 -13.50 16.73 -3.40
N GLU A 179 -13.36 18.00 -3.00
CA GLU A 179 -13.40 19.16 -3.91
C GLU A 179 -12.32 19.05 -5.00
N TYR A 180 -11.08 18.77 -4.61
CA TYR A 180 -9.95 18.62 -5.54
C TYR A 180 -10.18 17.51 -6.58
N CYS A 181 -10.69 16.35 -6.15
CA CYS A 181 -10.96 15.22 -7.05
C CYS A 181 -12.14 15.53 -7.98
N ALA A 182 -13.18 16.22 -7.49
CA ALA A 182 -14.31 16.62 -8.31
C ALA A 182 -13.91 17.61 -9.43
N GLU A 183 -12.99 18.55 -9.14
CA GLU A 183 -12.48 19.51 -10.13
C GLU A 183 -11.65 18.85 -11.24
N MET A 184 -10.92 17.76 -10.93
CA MET A 184 -10.10 17.04 -11.92
C MET A 184 -10.93 16.26 -12.95
N HIS A 185 -12.19 15.98 -12.65
CA HIS A 185 -13.13 15.25 -13.53
C HIS A 185 -14.19 16.15 -14.20
N ALA A 186 -14.14 17.47 -13.97
CA ALA A 186 -15.04 18.47 -14.55
C ALA A 186 -14.53 19.00 -15.90
#